data_AF-A0A8T5LIW8-F1
#
_entry.id   AF-A0A8T5LIW8-F1
#
_cell.length_a   1.000
_cell.length_b   1.000
_cell.length_c   1.000
_cell.angle_alpha   90.00
_cell.angle_beta   90.00
_cell.angle_gamma   90.00
#
_symmetry.space_group_name_H-M   'P 1'
#
loop_
_entity.id
_entity.type
_entity.pdbx_description
1 polymer ?
#
loop_
_entity_poly.entity_id
_entity_poly.type
_entity_poly.pdbx_seq_one_letter_code
_entity_poly.pdbx_strand_id
1 'polypeptide(L)'
;MSGLSVVNKQTILKRLSNHASIGIVCLTAYFVGDCVITQQKDAEYKEKMEVINQAVTKHDFEMAKKLLGEYKEKEVLKAGDESIFELAIKRGEENYNLEKKKKTNENKLITTLEKQEIDSARAVLRDIKNIGTHTTDEIKSLEDKIYAETEEGMFNKWISAVSEDQTEICEKYLEKYENGKYAQEAIKEILIYDFKKAMLDISENESHNIILNDARTINFHLQKYSNKKTKLGKILDIDSFIKKLDEYNDRAADSVIKPNIFGKVKFKRTLENYWDPEYVNQRKRTIPTGTEGRVILVYEDGNVIVQFPSTEHHSWQVDNKYWRVAKSYWSKGQINVAEFRMEELSGEQSIYIEKNRLKEEARNIMANFKAYR
;
A
#
# COMPACT_ATOMS: atom_id res chain seq x y z
N MET A 1 -11.98 -57.61 -43.01
CA MET A 1 -12.27 -56.28 -42.41
C MET A 1 -11.28 -56.10 -41.27
N SER A 2 -10.13 -55.48 -41.56
CA SER A 2 -9.80 -54.09 -41.17
C SER A 2 -9.66 -53.96 -39.65
N GLY A 3 -8.51 -53.66 -39.05
CA GLY A 3 -7.32 -52.99 -39.56
C GLY A 3 -6.79 -52.20 -38.37
N LEU A 4 -5.88 -52.78 -37.59
CA LEU A 4 -5.15 -52.06 -36.54
C LEU A 4 -3.91 -51.48 -37.20
N SER A 5 -3.95 -50.15 -37.38
CA SER A 5 -2.89 -49.39 -38.04
C SER A 5 -1.59 -49.52 -37.28
N VAL A 6 -0.55 -50.01 -37.96
CA VAL A 6 0.85 -49.85 -37.57
C VAL A 6 1.12 -48.35 -37.50
N VAL A 7 1.10 -47.79 -36.28
CA VAL A 7 1.53 -46.41 -36.05
C VAL A 7 3.04 -46.39 -36.26
N ASN A 8 3.45 -45.81 -37.38
CA ASN A 8 4.84 -45.70 -37.80
C ASN A 8 5.70 -45.06 -36.69
N LYS A 9 6.82 -45.72 -36.31
CA LYS A 9 7.81 -45.24 -35.31
C LYS A 9 8.26 -43.80 -35.58
N GLN A 10 8.28 -43.37 -36.85
CA GLN A 10 8.59 -41.99 -37.21
C GLN A 10 7.53 -40.97 -36.74
N THR A 11 6.26 -41.35 -36.64
CA THR A 11 5.15 -40.48 -36.22
C THR A 11 5.19 -40.21 -34.72
N ILE A 12 5.60 -41.19 -33.90
CA ILE A 12 5.78 -41.04 -32.45
C ILE A 12 6.99 -40.13 -32.18
N LEU A 13 8.12 -40.35 -32.85
CA LEU A 13 9.30 -39.50 -32.76
C LEU A 13 9.04 -38.05 -33.21
N LYS A 14 8.19 -37.85 -34.24
CA LYS A 14 7.81 -36.52 -34.73
C LYS A 14 6.88 -35.78 -33.76
N ARG A 15 5.98 -36.48 -33.07
CA ARG A 15 5.11 -35.89 -32.02
C ARG A 15 5.86 -35.54 -30.74
N LEU A 16 6.90 -36.30 -30.37
CA LEU A 16 7.72 -36.05 -29.19
C LEU A 16 8.72 -34.89 -29.37
N SER A 17 9.02 -34.48 -30.60
CA SER A 17 9.96 -33.38 -30.90
C SER A 17 9.42 -31.96 -30.62
N ASN A 18 8.11 -31.81 -30.37
CA ASN A 18 7.46 -30.50 -30.22
C ASN A 18 7.31 -30.00 -28.77
N HIS A 19 7.85 -30.72 -27.78
CA HIS A 19 7.77 -30.30 -26.37
C HIS A 19 9.14 -30.37 -25.69
N ALA A 20 9.66 -29.20 -25.31
CA ALA A 20 11.00 -29.01 -24.74
C ALA A 20 11.24 -29.71 -23.38
N SER A 21 10.19 -30.22 -22.72
CA SER A 21 10.25 -30.88 -21.41
C SER A 21 10.26 -32.42 -21.46
N ILE A 22 10.33 -33.04 -22.65
CA ILE A 22 10.10 -34.50 -22.81
C ILE A 22 11.37 -35.37 -22.76
N GLY A 23 12.57 -34.80 -22.65
CA GLY A 23 13.82 -35.59 -22.61
C GLY A 23 13.85 -36.68 -21.52
N ILE A 24 13.28 -36.40 -20.35
CA ILE A 24 13.20 -37.33 -19.21
C ILE A 24 12.03 -38.33 -19.37
N VAL A 25 10.93 -37.89 -20.00
CA VAL A 25 9.72 -38.72 -20.21
C VAL A 25 9.91 -39.74 -21.34
N CYS A 26 10.77 -39.45 -22.33
CA CYS A 26 11.07 -40.38 -23.41
C CYS A 26 11.72 -41.69 -22.93
N LEU A 27 12.56 -41.63 -21.90
CA LEU A 27 13.20 -42.82 -21.32
C LEU A 27 12.18 -43.69 -20.56
N THR A 28 11.23 -43.08 -19.84
CA THR A 28 10.18 -43.85 -19.16
C THR A 28 9.15 -44.41 -20.14
N ALA A 29 8.77 -43.66 -21.19
CA ALA A 29 7.76 -44.11 -22.16
C ALA A 29 8.25 -45.19 -23.13
N TYR A 30 9.55 -45.22 -23.50
CA TYR A 30 10.09 -46.26 -24.39
C TYR A 30 10.18 -47.62 -23.69
N PHE A 31 10.39 -47.65 -22.38
CA PHE A 31 10.57 -48.89 -21.61
C PHE A 31 9.26 -49.52 -21.10
N VAL A 32 8.15 -48.76 -21.02
CA VAL A 32 6.85 -49.31 -20.60
C VAL A 32 6.15 -50.08 -21.74
N GLY A 33 6.55 -49.86 -23.01
CA GLY A 33 5.85 -50.40 -24.17
C GLY A 33 6.22 -51.82 -24.63
N ASP A 34 7.43 -52.33 -24.36
CA ASP A 34 7.98 -53.49 -25.11
C ASP A 34 8.78 -54.51 -24.25
N CYS A 35 8.42 -54.77 -22.99
CA CYS A 35 9.10 -55.80 -22.19
C CYS A 35 8.14 -56.77 -21.49
N VAL A 36 7.57 -57.68 -22.28
CA VAL A 36 7.23 -59.03 -21.84
C VAL A 36 8.08 -59.97 -22.70
N ILE A 37 9.20 -60.51 -22.17
CA ILE A 37 9.84 -61.82 -22.48
C ILE A 37 11.28 -61.85 -21.89
N THR A 38 11.56 -62.84 -21.01
CA THR A 38 12.84 -63.39 -20.44
C THR A 38 13.45 -62.82 -19.13
N GLN A 39 13.12 -63.46 -17.99
CA GLN A 39 13.20 -62.95 -16.60
C GLN A 39 14.55 -63.03 -15.81
N GLN A 40 15.73 -63.28 -16.40
CA GLN A 40 16.98 -63.28 -15.60
C GLN A 40 18.10 -62.36 -16.12
N LYS A 41 18.30 -62.27 -17.45
CA LYS A 41 19.16 -61.22 -18.04
C LYS A 41 18.52 -59.84 -17.99
N ASP A 42 17.19 -59.76 -17.87
CA ASP A 42 16.44 -58.51 -17.80
C ASP A 42 16.60 -57.77 -16.46
N ALA A 43 16.85 -58.47 -15.35
CA ALA A 43 16.96 -57.82 -14.03
C ALA A 43 18.28 -57.04 -13.86
N GLU A 44 19.41 -57.69 -14.20
CA GLU A 44 20.74 -57.06 -14.17
C GLU A 44 20.85 -55.95 -15.22
N TYR A 45 20.26 -56.17 -16.41
CA TYR A 45 20.14 -55.14 -17.44
C TYR A 45 19.32 -53.95 -16.92
N LYS A 46 18.13 -54.18 -16.35
CA LYS A 46 17.27 -53.11 -15.82
C LYS A 46 17.91 -52.33 -14.69
N GLU A 47 18.60 -53.00 -13.76
CA GLU A 47 19.33 -52.34 -12.66
C GLU A 47 20.43 -51.42 -13.19
N LYS A 48 21.27 -51.92 -14.10
CA LYS A 48 22.35 -51.12 -14.70
C LYS A 48 21.83 -49.92 -15.48
N MET A 49 20.67 -50.07 -16.11
CA MET A 49 19.99 -49.02 -16.88
C MET A 49 19.37 -47.95 -15.97
N GLU A 50 18.82 -48.37 -14.83
CA GLU A 50 18.38 -47.48 -13.76
C GLU A 50 19.55 -46.58 -13.29
N VAL A 51 20.75 -47.15 -13.13
CA VAL A 51 21.94 -46.39 -12.67
C VAL A 51 22.37 -45.33 -13.70
N ILE A 52 22.39 -45.64 -15.00
CA ILE A 52 22.68 -44.64 -16.04
C ILE A 52 21.60 -43.54 -16.05
N ASN A 53 20.33 -43.91 -15.94
CA ASN A 53 19.23 -42.95 -15.88
C ASN A 53 19.32 -42.04 -14.65
N GLN A 54 19.69 -42.60 -13.49
CA GLN A 54 19.93 -41.82 -12.28
C GLN A 54 21.11 -40.85 -12.45
N ALA A 55 22.20 -41.28 -13.10
CA ALA A 55 23.34 -40.40 -13.39
C ALA A 55 22.94 -39.23 -14.32
N VAL A 56 22.20 -39.51 -15.40
CA VAL A 56 21.67 -38.48 -16.32
C VAL A 56 20.70 -37.54 -15.61
N THR A 57 19.83 -38.07 -14.75
CA THR A 57 18.85 -37.27 -13.99
C THR A 57 19.53 -36.37 -12.95
N LYS A 58 20.67 -36.80 -12.41
CA LYS A 58 21.51 -36.00 -11.50
C LYS A 58 22.49 -35.08 -12.23
N HIS A 59 22.42 -35.01 -13.57
CA HIS A 59 23.33 -34.25 -14.43
C HIS A 59 24.80 -34.67 -14.34
N ASP A 60 25.07 -35.91 -13.93
CA ASP A 60 26.42 -36.51 -13.92
C ASP A 60 26.68 -37.24 -15.24
N PHE A 61 26.84 -36.47 -16.32
CA PHE A 61 26.97 -36.99 -17.67
C PHE A 61 28.28 -37.75 -17.90
N GLU A 62 29.34 -37.41 -17.17
CA GLU A 62 30.63 -38.11 -17.24
C GLU A 62 30.52 -39.50 -16.60
N MET A 63 29.84 -39.62 -15.45
CA MET A 63 29.53 -40.93 -14.87
C MET A 63 28.62 -41.75 -15.78
N ALA A 64 27.61 -41.13 -16.39
CA ALA A 64 26.73 -41.81 -17.35
C ALA A 64 27.49 -42.35 -18.58
N LYS A 65 28.41 -41.56 -19.16
CA LYS A 65 29.28 -41.98 -20.27
C LYS A 65 30.21 -43.12 -19.87
N LYS A 66 30.80 -43.04 -18.68
CA LYS A 66 31.68 -44.07 -18.12
C LYS A 66 30.94 -45.39 -17.93
N LEU A 67 29.79 -45.36 -17.26
CA LEU A 67 28.94 -46.54 -17.05
C LEU A 67 28.48 -47.16 -18.37
N LEU A 68 28.12 -46.33 -19.35
CA LEU A 68 27.76 -46.81 -20.68
C LEU A 68 28.93 -47.53 -21.35
N GLY A 69 30.14 -46.98 -21.28
CA GLY A 69 31.37 -47.65 -21.78
C GLY A 69 31.64 -48.99 -21.10
N GLU A 70 31.54 -49.04 -19.77
CA GLU A 70 31.72 -50.28 -19.00
C GLU A 70 30.67 -51.36 -19.35
N TYR A 71 29.43 -50.97 -19.66
CA TYR A 71 28.37 -51.91 -20.03
C TYR A 71 28.47 -52.40 -21.47
N LYS A 72 29.06 -51.59 -22.36
CA LYS A 72 29.43 -52.01 -23.71
C LYS A 72 30.52 -53.08 -23.70
N GLU A 73 31.59 -52.85 -22.94
CA GLU A 73 32.72 -53.79 -22.84
C GLU A 73 32.31 -55.15 -22.25
N LYS A 74 31.29 -55.17 -21.39
CA LYS A 74 30.77 -56.39 -20.74
C LYS A 74 29.67 -57.10 -21.55
N GLU A 75 29.38 -56.66 -22.78
CA GLU A 75 28.28 -57.19 -23.64
C GLU A 75 26.92 -57.24 -22.92
N VAL A 76 26.69 -56.31 -21.99
CA VAL A 76 25.46 -56.26 -21.19
C VAL A 76 24.31 -55.66 -22.02
N LEU A 77 24.63 -54.76 -22.95
CA LEU A 77 23.66 -54.04 -23.77
C LEU A 77 23.33 -54.83 -25.04
N LYS A 78 22.06 -54.82 -25.45
CA LYS A 78 21.66 -55.37 -26.75
C LYS A 78 22.06 -54.39 -27.86
N ALA A 79 22.47 -54.92 -29.00
CA ALA A 79 22.78 -54.13 -30.18
C ALA A 79 21.58 -53.24 -30.57
N GLY A 80 21.80 -51.92 -30.62
CA GLY A 80 20.76 -50.91 -30.87
C GLY A 80 20.41 -50.06 -29.65
N ASP A 81 20.42 -50.62 -28.44
CA ASP A 81 20.12 -49.88 -27.21
C ASP A 81 21.22 -48.87 -26.89
N GLU A 82 22.48 -49.22 -27.17
CA GLU A 82 23.63 -48.32 -27.02
C GLU A 82 23.41 -46.96 -27.69
N SER A 83 22.89 -46.97 -28.92
CA SER A 83 22.62 -45.75 -29.68
C SER A 83 21.54 -44.87 -29.03
N ILE A 84 20.58 -45.49 -28.35
CA ILE A 84 19.50 -44.80 -27.63
C ILE A 84 20.05 -44.12 -26.37
N PHE A 85 20.95 -44.78 -25.63
CA PHE A 85 21.59 -44.19 -24.44
C PHE A 85 22.56 -43.08 -24.78
N GLU A 86 23.37 -43.24 -25.84
CA GLU A 86 24.24 -42.16 -26.32
C GLU A 86 23.41 -40.93 -26.70
N LEU A 87 22.30 -41.12 -27.43
CA LEU A 87 21.39 -40.05 -27.80
C LEU A 87 20.75 -39.40 -26.56
N ALA A 88 20.36 -40.19 -25.56
CA ALA A 88 19.74 -39.70 -24.33
C ALA A 88 20.72 -38.90 -23.47
N ILE A 89 21.95 -39.38 -23.28
CA ILE A 89 23.01 -38.66 -22.57
C ILE A 89 23.31 -37.34 -23.30
N LYS A 90 23.49 -37.39 -24.63
CA LYS A 90 23.78 -36.20 -25.44
C LYS A 90 22.65 -35.17 -25.35
N ARG A 91 21.39 -35.58 -25.48
CA ARG A 91 20.23 -34.68 -25.32
C ARG A 91 20.10 -34.14 -23.91
N GLY A 92 20.37 -34.97 -22.89
CA GLY A 92 20.38 -34.54 -21.51
C GLY A 92 21.42 -33.46 -21.25
N GLU A 93 22.63 -33.63 -21.78
CA GLU A 93 23.73 -32.66 -21.70
C GLU A 93 23.41 -31.37 -22.45
N GLU A 94 22.87 -31.45 -23.67
CA GLU A 94 22.39 -30.30 -24.45
C GLU A 94 21.29 -29.52 -23.73
N ASN A 95 20.29 -30.21 -23.17
CA ASN A 95 19.20 -29.59 -22.41
C ASN A 95 19.69 -28.93 -21.12
N TYR A 96 20.55 -29.62 -20.35
CA TYR A 96 21.14 -29.07 -19.13
C TYR A 96 21.95 -27.80 -19.40
N ASN A 97 22.77 -27.83 -20.47
CA ASN A 97 23.53 -26.65 -20.89
C ASN A 97 22.62 -25.51 -21.35
N LEU A 98 21.52 -25.82 -22.02
CA LEU A 98 20.51 -24.83 -22.43
C LEU A 98 19.80 -24.21 -21.22
N GLU A 99 19.35 -24.99 -20.24
CA GLU A 99 18.74 -24.49 -19.00
C GLU A 99 19.72 -23.64 -18.18
N LYS A 100 20.98 -24.08 -18.04
CA LYS A 100 22.03 -23.30 -17.37
C LYS A 100 22.23 -21.95 -18.07
N LYS A 101 22.22 -21.93 -19.40
CA LYS A 101 22.36 -20.70 -20.20
C LYS A 101 21.12 -19.79 -20.05
N LYS A 102 19.91 -20.34 -20.06
CA LYS A 102 18.67 -19.60 -19.77
C LYS A 102 18.76 -18.91 -18.41
N LYS A 103 19.02 -19.68 -17.36
CA LYS A 103 19.12 -19.17 -15.98
C LYS A 103 20.19 -18.09 -15.83
N THR A 104 21.34 -18.26 -16.50
CA THR A 104 22.41 -17.24 -16.48
C THR A 104 21.95 -15.92 -17.12
N ASN A 105 21.25 -16.00 -18.25
CA ASN A 105 20.75 -14.82 -18.95
C ASN A 105 19.61 -14.13 -18.18
N GLU A 106 18.68 -14.90 -17.62
CA GLU A 106 17.60 -14.37 -16.77
C GLU A 106 18.16 -13.68 -15.53
N ASN A 107 19.14 -14.29 -14.86
CA ASN A 107 19.80 -13.65 -13.72
C ASN A 107 20.48 -12.35 -14.12
N LYS A 108 21.17 -12.30 -15.27
CA LYS A 108 21.78 -11.07 -15.79
C LYS A 108 20.72 -9.99 -16.02
N LEU A 109 19.56 -10.36 -16.58
CA LEU A 109 18.45 -9.43 -16.77
C LEU A 109 17.90 -8.91 -15.44
N ILE A 110 17.65 -9.79 -14.47
CA ILE A 110 17.16 -9.43 -13.13
C ILE A 110 18.13 -8.46 -12.46
N THR A 111 19.42 -8.78 -12.40
CA THR A 111 20.44 -7.89 -11.80
C THR A 111 20.52 -6.54 -12.51
N THR A 112 20.25 -6.49 -13.81
CA THR A 112 20.24 -5.23 -14.58
C THR A 112 19.00 -4.40 -14.25
N LEU A 113 17.84 -5.04 -14.07
CA LEU A 113 16.60 -4.39 -13.63
C LEU A 113 16.69 -3.90 -12.18
N GLU A 114 17.32 -4.66 -11.28
CA GLU A 114 17.59 -4.26 -9.89
C GLU A 114 18.48 -3.01 -9.82
N LYS A 115 19.44 -2.89 -10.76
CA LYS A 115 20.26 -1.68 -10.95
C LYS A 115 19.54 -0.53 -11.66
N GLN A 116 18.26 -0.71 -11.98
CA GLN A 116 17.41 0.28 -12.65
C GLN A 116 17.90 0.68 -14.07
N GLU A 117 18.71 -0.14 -14.73
CA GLU A 117 19.26 0.14 -16.06
C GLU A 117 18.39 -0.45 -17.17
N ILE A 118 17.30 0.25 -17.53
CA ILE A 118 16.31 -0.29 -18.49
C ILE A 118 16.88 -0.50 -19.88
N ASP A 119 17.74 0.40 -20.37
CA ASP A 119 18.33 0.25 -21.69
C ASP A 119 19.33 -0.92 -21.75
N SER A 120 20.09 -1.12 -20.66
CA SER A 120 20.92 -2.31 -20.48
C SER A 120 20.06 -3.58 -20.43
N ALA A 121 18.92 -3.56 -19.75
CA ALA A 121 18.00 -4.70 -19.68
C ALA A 121 17.40 -5.03 -21.05
N ARG A 122 17.05 -4.02 -21.84
CA ARG A 122 16.61 -4.18 -23.25
C ARG A 122 17.70 -4.78 -24.13
N ALA A 123 18.96 -4.39 -23.92
CA ALA A 123 20.10 -4.98 -24.63
C ALA A 123 20.26 -6.47 -24.28
N VAL A 124 20.18 -6.82 -22.99
CA VAL A 124 20.21 -8.23 -22.53
C VAL A 124 19.05 -9.03 -23.14
N LEU A 125 17.84 -8.48 -23.22
CA LEU A 125 16.72 -9.14 -23.87
C LEU A 125 16.94 -9.35 -25.37
N ARG A 126 17.56 -8.39 -26.06
CA ARG A 126 17.94 -8.55 -27.47
C ARG A 126 18.92 -9.71 -27.65
N ASP A 127 19.90 -9.83 -26.78
CA ASP A 127 20.83 -10.97 -26.78
C ASP A 127 20.10 -12.30 -26.55
N ILE A 128 19.17 -12.34 -25.60
CA ILE A 128 18.32 -13.51 -25.32
C ILE A 128 17.54 -13.94 -26.57
N LYS A 129 16.92 -12.98 -27.27
CA LYS A 129 16.18 -13.22 -28.52
C LYS A 129 17.08 -13.75 -29.63
N ASN A 130 18.26 -13.16 -29.81
CA ASN A 130 19.22 -13.57 -30.84
C ASN A 130 19.79 -14.97 -30.60
N ILE A 131 19.97 -15.35 -29.34
CA ILE A 131 20.46 -16.67 -28.96
C ILE A 131 19.40 -17.76 -29.22
N GLY A 132 18.11 -17.41 -29.29
CA GLY A 132 17.03 -18.35 -29.62
C GLY A 132 16.82 -19.46 -28.59
N THR A 133 17.22 -19.24 -27.33
CA THR A 133 17.12 -20.26 -26.27
C THR A 133 15.76 -20.28 -25.59
N HIS A 134 14.99 -19.20 -25.65
CA HIS A 134 13.73 -19.03 -24.94
C HIS A 134 12.53 -19.19 -25.90
N THR A 135 11.41 -19.66 -25.38
CA THR A 135 10.14 -19.72 -26.13
C THR A 135 9.57 -18.32 -26.32
N THR A 136 8.62 -18.17 -27.24
CA THR A 136 7.90 -16.90 -27.46
C THR A 136 7.24 -16.39 -26.18
N ASP A 137 6.64 -17.28 -25.39
CA ASP A 137 5.96 -16.92 -24.13
C ASP A 137 6.96 -16.50 -23.04
N GLU A 138 8.10 -17.18 -22.95
CA GLU A 138 9.19 -16.80 -22.05
C GLU A 138 9.74 -15.41 -22.41
N ILE A 139 10.00 -15.15 -23.70
CA ILE A 139 10.46 -13.85 -24.18
C ILE A 139 9.44 -12.76 -23.84
N LYS A 140 8.15 -13.02 -24.06
CA LYS A 140 7.07 -12.08 -23.73
C LYS A 140 7.02 -11.78 -22.22
N SER A 141 7.16 -12.80 -21.38
CA SER A 141 7.22 -12.60 -19.92
C SER A 141 8.39 -11.70 -19.50
N LEU A 142 9.55 -11.83 -20.16
CA LEU A 142 10.68 -10.94 -19.91
C LEU A 142 10.43 -9.52 -20.42
N GLU A 143 9.76 -9.36 -21.57
CA GLU A 143 9.32 -8.05 -22.07
C GLU A 143 8.39 -7.35 -21.09
N ASP A 144 7.39 -8.07 -20.57
CA ASP A 144 6.42 -7.55 -19.60
C ASP A 144 7.13 -7.10 -18.30
N LYS A 145 8.14 -7.86 -17.84
CA LYS A 145 8.98 -7.47 -16.68
C LYS A 145 9.75 -6.17 -16.93
N ILE A 146 10.38 -6.02 -18.10
CA ILE A 146 11.09 -4.79 -18.45
C ILE A 146 10.09 -3.63 -18.56
N TYR A 147 8.94 -3.86 -19.20
CA TYR A 147 7.91 -2.86 -19.38
C TYR A 147 7.37 -2.36 -18.04
N ALA A 148 7.07 -3.26 -17.10
CA ALA A 148 6.57 -2.92 -15.76
C ALA A 148 7.51 -1.97 -14.99
N GLU A 149 8.80 -1.98 -15.32
CA GLU A 149 9.83 -1.15 -14.71
C GLU A 149 10.03 0.21 -15.42
N THR A 150 9.45 0.42 -16.60
CA THR A 150 9.49 1.69 -17.35
C THR A 150 8.57 2.75 -16.76
N GLU A 151 8.79 4.03 -17.09
CA GLU A 151 7.89 5.11 -16.65
C GLU A 151 6.42 4.83 -16.99
N GLU A 152 6.14 4.37 -18.21
CA GLU A 152 4.79 4.09 -18.69
C GLU A 152 4.20 2.83 -18.05
N GLY A 153 5.01 1.78 -17.85
CA GLY A 153 4.53 0.57 -17.19
C GLY A 153 4.20 0.78 -15.71
N MET A 154 5.02 1.53 -14.98
CA MET A 154 4.72 1.90 -13.60
C MET A 154 3.48 2.79 -13.50
N PHE A 155 3.31 3.74 -14.42
CA PHE A 155 2.08 4.54 -14.53
C PHE A 155 0.85 3.65 -14.73
N ASN A 156 0.88 2.75 -15.72
CA ASN A 156 -0.22 1.85 -16.02
C ASN A 156 -0.54 0.88 -14.86
N LYS A 157 0.49 0.49 -14.10
CA LYS A 157 0.33 -0.33 -12.90
C LYS A 157 -0.37 0.45 -11.80
N TRP A 158 0.01 1.71 -11.53
CA TRP A 158 -0.64 2.48 -10.47
C TRP A 158 -2.09 2.82 -10.80
N ILE A 159 -2.44 3.12 -12.06
CA ILE A 159 -3.82 3.53 -12.41
C ILE A 159 -4.80 2.36 -12.29
N SER A 160 -4.27 1.13 -12.30
CA SER A 160 -5.02 -0.11 -12.19
C SER A 160 -4.98 -0.69 -10.77
N ALA A 161 -4.21 -0.09 -9.87
CA ALA A 161 -4.04 -0.57 -8.50
C ALA A 161 -5.18 -0.13 -7.59
N VAL A 162 -5.37 -0.87 -6.49
CA VAL A 162 -6.24 -0.44 -5.39
C VAL A 162 -5.54 0.69 -4.60
N SER A 163 -6.30 1.53 -3.90
CA SER A 163 -5.78 2.80 -3.36
C SER A 163 -4.59 2.68 -2.39
N GLU A 164 -4.47 1.59 -1.63
CA GLU A 164 -3.33 1.39 -0.73
C GLU A 164 -2.05 1.04 -1.51
N ASP A 165 -2.14 0.09 -2.44
CA ASP A 165 -1.03 -0.30 -3.33
C ASP A 165 -0.61 0.85 -4.27
N GLN A 166 -1.56 1.70 -4.65
CA GLN A 166 -1.33 2.82 -5.54
C GLN A 166 -0.29 3.80 -4.98
N THR A 167 -0.38 4.13 -3.68
CA THR A 167 0.56 5.03 -3.00
C THR A 167 1.98 4.46 -3.02
N GLU A 168 2.15 3.18 -2.67
CA GLU A 168 3.46 2.50 -2.69
C GLU A 168 4.08 2.49 -4.10
N ILE A 169 3.26 2.25 -5.13
CA ILE A 169 3.73 2.27 -6.52
C ILE A 169 4.16 3.69 -6.94
N CYS A 170 3.40 4.72 -6.55
CA CYS A 170 3.74 6.11 -6.82
C CYS A 170 5.04 6.53 -6.11
N GLU A 171 5.27 6.10 -4.87
CA GLU A 171 6.53 6.35 -4.14
C GLU A 171 7.71 5.71 -4.86
N LYS A 172 7.61 4.43 -5.22
CA LYS A 172 8.63 3.72 -6.00
C LYS A 172 8.89 4.41 -7.35
N TYR A 173 7.86 4.91 -8.01
CA TYR A 173 8.01 5.67 -9.25
C TYR A 173 8.82 6.95 -9.00
N LEU A 174 8.55 7.71 -7.94
CA LEU A 174 9.25 8.96 -7.64
C LEU A 174 10.69 8.75 -7.15
N GLU A 175 11.01 7.59 -6.58
CA GLU A 175 12.38 7.20 -6.28
C GLU A 175 13.18 6.93 -7.56
N LYS A 176 12.56 6.29 -8.55
CA LYS A 176 13.20 5.88 -9.80
C LYS A 176 13.22 6.99 -10.86
N TYR A 177 12.15 7.76 -10.94
CA TYR A 177 11.88 8.77 -11.95
C TYR A 177 11.47 10.08 -11.28
N GLU A 178 12.36 10.64 -10.46
CA GLU A 178 12.11 11.85 -9.69
C GLU A 178 11.59 13.02 -10.56
N ASN A 179 12.06 13.12 -11.79
CA ASN A 179 11.65 14.14 -12.77
C ASN A 179 10.96 13.51 -14.00
N GLY A 180 10.39 12.32 -13.83
CA GLY A 180 9.70 11.59 -14.89
C GLY A 180 8.43 12.30 -15.36
N LYS A 181 7.92 11.85 -16.52
CA LYS A 181 6.76 12.44 -17.19
C LYS A 181 5.52 12.53 -16.29
N TYR A 182 5.35 11.56 -15.39
CA TYR A 182 4.18 11.40 -14.52
C TYR A 182 4.45 11.78 -13.06
N ALA A 183 5.57 12.43 -12.77
CA ALA A 183 5.96 12.74 -11.39
C ALA A 183 4.94 13.63 -10.67
N GLN A 184 4.28 14.55 -11.39
CA GLN A 184 3.27 15.42 -10.79
C GLN A 184 2.01 14.64 -10.41
N GLU A 185 1.56 13.72 -11.27
CA GLU A 185 0.44 12.82 -11.03
C GLU A 185 0.74 11.87 -9.86
N ALA A 186 1.95 11.30 -9.78
CA ALA A 186 2.36 10.45 -8.65
C ALA A 186 2.26 11.20 -7.31
N ILE A 187 2.82 12.42 -7.25
CA ILE A 187 2.77 13.26 -6.04
C ILE A 187 1.32 13.58 -5.68
N LYS A 188 0.48 13.91 -6.67
CA LYS A 188 -0.93 14.21 -6.47
C LYS A 188 -1.69 13.02 -5.88
N GLU A 189 -1.46 11.81 -6.37
CA GLU A 189 -2.11 10.60 -5.85
C GLU A 189 -1.70 10.30 -4.41
N ILE A 190 -0.40 10.39 -4.08
CA ILE A 190 0.11 10.21 -2.70
C ILE A 190 -0.59 11.20 -1.76
N LEU A 191 -0.60 12.49 -2.10
CA LEU A 191 -1.22 13.52 -1.25
C LEU A 191 -2.73 13.30 -1.14
N ILE A 192 -3.44 12.99 -2.22
CA ILE A 192 -4.88 12.71 -2.17
C ILE A 192 -5.19 11.53 -1.25
N TYR A 193 -4.37 10.47 -1.28
CA TYR A 193 -4.51 9.34 -0.38
C TYR A 193 -4.33 9.76 1.08
N ASP A 194 -3.25 10.45 1.42
CA ASP A 194 -2.97 10.89 2.79
C ASP A 194 -4.08 11.81 3.33
N PHE A 195 -4.56 12.75 2.51
CA PHE A 195 -5.69 13.63 2.87
C PHE A 195 -6.98 12.84 3.10
N LYS A 196 -7.28 11.83 2.27
CA LYS A 196 -8.47 10.99 2.47
C LYS A 196 -8.38 10.20 3.77
N LYS A 197 -7.21 9.62 4.06
CA LYS A 197 -6.96 8.87 5.28
C LYS A 197 -7.14 9.76 6.52
N ALA A 198 -6.46 10.91 6.56
CA ALA A 198 -6.60 11.87 7.65
C ALA A 198 -8.06 12.31 7.85
N MET A 199 -8.81 12.56 6.77
CA MET A 199 -10.23 12.92 6.86
C MET A 199 -11.11 11.79 7.40
N LEU A 200 -10.78 10.53 7.10
CA LEU A 200 -11.48 9.36 7.61
C LEU A 200 -11.27 9.24 9.11
N ASP A 201 -10.00 9.28 9.55
CA ASP A 201 -9.61 9.16 10.96
C ASP A 201 -10.18 10.33 11.79
N ILE A 202 -10.16 11.54 11.22
CA ILE A 202 -10.88 12.69 11.78
C ILE A 202 -12.38 12.35 11.89
N SER A 203 -13.02 11.81 10.85
CA SER A 203 -14.46 11.55 10.88
C SER A 203 -14.90 10.46 11.85
N GLU A 204 -14.06 9.46 12.10
CA GLU A 204 -14.36 8.30 12.95
C GLU A 204 -14.10 8.57 14.45
N ASN A 205 -13.66 9.79 14.79
CA ASN A 205 -13.23 10.16 16.16
C ASN A 205 -12.06 9.30 16.65
N GLU A 206 -11.13 8.99 15.76
CA GLU A 206 -9.89 8.31 16.14
C GLU A 206 -9.09 9.10 17.17
N SER A 207 -8.21 8.40 17.88
CA SER A 207 -7.41 9.00 18.93
C SER A 207 -6.57 10.18 18.40
N HIS A 208 -6.33 11.18 19.26
CA HIS A 208 -5.54 12.36 18.92
C HIS A 208 -4.17 11.99 18.28
N ASN A 209 -3.51 10.94 18.78
CA ASN A 209 -2.22 10.49 18.27
C ASN A 209 -2.29 9.99 16.81
N ILE A 210 -3.41 9.38 16.41
CA ILE A 210 -3.60 8.88 15.04
C ILE A 210 -3.75 10.06 14.08
N ILE A 211 -4.63 11.02 14.43
CA ILE A 211 -4.83 12.24 13.64
C ILE A 211 -3.53 13.05 13.51
N LEU A 212 -2.74 13.13 14.59
CA LEU A 212 -1.43 13.78 14.59
C LEU A 212 -0.43 13.08 13.67
N ASN A 213 -0.40 11.74 13.65
CA ASN A 213 0.50 10.98 12.79
C ASN A 213 0.16 11.15 11.31
N ASP A 214 -1.14 11.17 10.98
CA ASP A 214 -1.61 11.45 9.63
C ASP A 214 -1.28 12.87 9.18
N ALA A 215 -1.49 13.87 10.05
CA ALA A 215 -1.09 15.25 9.79
C ALA A 215 0.43 15.38 9.52
N ARG A 216 1.25 14.68 10.31
CA ARG A 216 2.71 14.63 10.11
C ARG A 216 3.10 13.97 8.80
N THR A 217 2.39 12.92 8.39
CA THR A 217 2.63 12.22 7.12
C THR A 217 2.32 13.14 5.93
N ILE A 218 1.19 13.83 5.97
CA ILE A 218 0.83 14.86 4.99
C ILE A 218 1.92 15.95 4.94
N ASN A 219 2.33 16.50 6.08
CA ASN A 219 3.35 17.54 6.14
C ASN A 219 4.70 17.04 5.57
N PHE A 220 5.13 15.83 5.94
CA PHE A 220 6.36 15.23 5.41
C PHE A 220 6.33 15.12 3.89
N HIS A 221 5.25 14.61 3.29
CA HIS A 221 5.12 14.53 1.84
C HIS A 221 5.05 15.90 1.17
N LEU A 222 4.34 16.85 1.77
CA LEU A 222 4.29 18.22 1.27
C LEU A 222 5.67 18.89 1.29
N GLN A 223 6.48 18.72 2.34
CA GLN A 223 7.85 19.24 2.39
C GLN A 223 8.79 18.53 1.41
N LYS A 224 8.69 17.19 1.33
CA LYS A 224 9.48 16.35 0.41
C LYS A 224 9.25 16.75 -1.05
N TYR A 225 8.02 17.09 -1.41
CA TYR A 225 7.63 17.36 -2.80
C TYR A 225 7.51 18.85 -3.15
N SER A 226 7.41 19.77 -2.18
CA SER A 226 7.39 21.23 -2.42
C SER A 226 8.73 21.79 -2.90
N ASN A 227 9.84 21.19 -2.45
CA ASN A 227 11.19 21.59 -2.84
C ASN A 227 11.61 21.04 -4.22
N LYS A 228 10.85 20.09 -4.77
CA LYS A 228 11.11 19.59 -6.13
C LYS A 228 10.53 20.60 -7.13
N LYS A 229 11.17 20.76 -8.29
CA LYS A 229 10.79 21.71 -9.37
C LYS A 229 9.37 21.48 -9.96
N THR A 230 8.54 20.66 -9.33
CA THR A 230 7.14 20.52 -9.65
C THR A 230 6.42 21.81 -9.26
N LYS A 231 5.59 22.36 -10.16
CA LYS A 231 4.87 23.62 -9.93
C LYS A 231 3.86 23.56 -8.77
N LEU A 232 3.78 22.43 -8.08
CA LEU A 232 2.89 22.10 -6.97
C LEU A 232 3.05 23.02 -5.75
N GLY A 233 4.27 23.41 -5.40
CA GLY A 233 4.55 24.33 -4.29
C GLY A 233 3.96 25.75 -4.45
N LYS A 234 3.47 26.11 -5.64
CA LYS A 234 2.81 27.41 -5.91
C LYS A 234 1.28 27.37 -5.89
N ILE A 235 0.68 26.17 -5.82
CA ILE A 235 -0.75 26.00 -6.12
C ILE A 235 -1.62 26.17 -4.87
N LEU A 236 -1.06 25.92 -3.69
CA LEU A 236 -1.83 25.82 -2.46
C LEU A 236 -1.09 26.45 -1.29
N ASP A 237 -1.86 27.13 -0.43
CA ASP A 237 -1.42 27.65 0.87
C ASP A 237 -1.24 26.50 1.88
N ILE A 238 -0.36 25.57 1.49
CA ILE A 238 0.01 24.37 2.25
C ILE A 238 0.56 24.76 3.62
N ASP A 239 1.38 25.82 3.67
CA ASP A 239 1.99 26.31 4.90
C ASP A 239 0.94 26.80 5.91
N SER A 240 -0.13 27.46 5.44
CA SER A 240 -1.26 27.87 6.29
C SER A 240 -2.06 26.68 6.81
N PHE A 241 -2.23 25.63 6.00
CA PHE A 241 -2.88 24.41 6.45
C PHE A 241 -2.04 23.65 7.49
N ILE A 242 -0.72 23.53 7.26
CA ILE A 242 0.24 22.95 8.21
C ILE A 242 0.16 23.71 9.55
N LYS A 243 0.24 25.04 9.50
CA LYS A 243 0.14 25.88 10.70
C LYS A 243 -1.14 25.62 11.50
N LYS A 244 -2.29 25.49 10.83
CA LYS A 244 -3.57 25.23 11.50
C LYS A 244 -3.67 23.82 12.08
N LEU A 245 -3.06 22.82 11.43
CA LEU A 245 -2.97 21.46 11.98
C LEU A 245 -2.09 21.43 13.22
N ASP A 246 -0.93 22.08 13.19
CA ASP A 246 -0.04 22.19 14.35
C ASP A 246 -0.75 22.90 15.51
N GLU A 247 -1.42 24.03 15.24
CA GLU A 247 -2.19 24.74 16.26
C GLU A 247 -3.33 23.90 16.85
N TYR A 248 -4.05 23.11 16.05
CA TYR A 248 -5.07 22.18 16.55
C TYR A 248 -4.44 21.11 17.44
N ASN A 249 -3.27 20.60 17.06
CA ASN A 249 -2.60 19.55 17.81
C ASN A 249 -2.10 20.04 19.16
N ASP A 250 -1.48 21.22 19.21
CA ASP A 250 -1.07 21.88 20.46
C ASP A 250 -2.28 22.08 21.38
N ARG A 251 -3.40 22.57 20.82
CA ARG A 251 -4.65 22.78 21.59
C ARG A 251 -5.32 21.50 22.05
N ALA A 252 -5.26 20.42 21.27
CA ALA A 252 -5.83 19.12 21.61
C ALA A 252 -5.00 18.38 22.67
N ALA A 253 -3.67 18.53 22.65
CA ALA A 253 -2.77 17.99 23.67
C ALA A 253 -2.97 18.68 25.03
N ASP A 254 -3.26 19.98 25.04
CA ASP A 254 -3.42 20.77 26.27
C ASP A 254 -4.69 20.48 27.08
N SER A 255 -5.64 19.69 26.56
CA SER A 255 -6.78 19.03 27.24
C SER A 255 -7.49 19.74 28.42
N VAL A 256 -7.40 21.06 28.55
CA VAL A 256 -8.37 21.88 29.27
C VAL A 256 -9.34 22.40 28.22
N ILE A 257 -10.42 21.65 28.06
CA ILE A 257 -11.56 21.91 27.19
C ILE A 257 -12.13 23.30 27.53
N LYS A 258 -11.62 24.36 26.90
CA LYS A 258 -12.18 25.72 27.00
C LYS A 258 -13.25 25.87 25.91
N PRO A 259 -14.47 26.33 26.24
CA PRO A 259 -15.49 26.54 25.22
C PRO A 259 -15.10 27.74 24.36
N ASN A 260 -15.57 27.77 23.13
CA ASN A 260 -15.25 28.88 22.24
C ASN A 260 -15.99 30.14 22.70
N ILE A 261 -15.32 31.30 22.69
CA ILE A 261 -16.02 32.60 22.77
C ILE A 261 -17.01 32.65 21.60
N PHE A 262 -18.25 33.03 21.87
CA PHE A 262 -19.41 32.97 20.98
C PHE A 262 -19.99 31.60 20.67
N GLY A 263 -19.43 30.52 21.23
CA GLY A 263 -19.96 29.16 21.12
C GLY A 263 -21.32 28.99 21.79
N LYS A 264 -22.15 28.08 21.26
CA LYS A 264 -23.44 27.73 21.86
C LYS A 264 -23.24 26.72 22.98
N VAL A 265 -23.85 26.99 24.12
CA VAL A 265 -23.87 26.12 25.29
C VAL A 265 -25.31 25.97 25.79
N LYS A 266 -25.55 24.94 26.58
CA LYS A 266 -26.79 24.59 27.27
C LYS A 266 -26.48 24.49 28.74
N PHE A 267 -27.26 25.16 29.57
CA PHE A 267 -27.11 25.06 31.01
C PHE A 267 -27.53 23.68 31.52
N LYS A 268 -26.68 23.00 32.29
CA LYS A 268 -26.96 21.65 32.85
C LYS A 268 -27.51 21.71 34.26
N ARG A 269 -26.77 22.34 35.17
CA ARG A 269 -27.06 22.39 36.60
C ARG A 269 -26.23 23.47 37.28
N THR A 270 -26.69 23.95 38.44
CA THR A 270 -25.89 24.85 39.27
C THR A 270 -25.00 24.05 40.22
N LEU A 271 -23.74 24.45 40.38
CA LEU A 271 -22.85 23.93 41.42
C LEU A 271 -23.00 24.75 42.70
N GLU A 272 -23.90 24.33 43.58
CA GLU A 272 -24.35 25.12 44.74
C GLU A 272 -23.24 25.46 45.75
N ASN A 273 -22.20 24.62 45.85
CA ASN A 273 -21.10 24.80 46.80
C ASN A 273 -20.06 25.84 46.35
N TYR A 274 -20.14 26.33 45.11
CA TYR A 274 -19.13 27.20 44.51
C TYR A 274 -19.58 28.65 44.38
N TRP A 275 -20.87 28.89 44.58
CA TRP A 275 -21.51 30.16 44.32
C TRP A 275 -22.24 30.62 45.57
N ASP A 276 -22.39 31.93 45.71
CA ASP A 276 -23.22 32.49 46.77
C ASP A 276 -24.67 31.94 46.65
N PRO A 277 -25.30 31.48 47.75
CA PRO A 277 -26.64 30.90 47.71
C PRO A 277 -27.71 31.83 47.13
N GLU A 278 -27.60 33.14 47.36
CA GLU A 278 -28.53 34.12 46.79
C GLU A 278 -28.39 34.19 45.27
N TYR A 279 -27.15 34.17 44.77
CA TYR A 279 -26.84 34.12 43.34
C TYR A 279 -27.35 32.84 42.67
N VAL A 280 -27.15 31.68 43.31
CA VAL A 280 -27.66 30.38 42.84
C VAL A 280 -29.18 30.40 42.71
N ASN A 281 -29.87 30.91 43.73
CA ASN A 281 -31.33 30.94 43.76
C ASN A 281 -31.91 31.87 42.67
N GLN A 282 -31.27 33.01 42.42
CA GLN A 282 -31.66 33.89 41.33
C GLN A 282 -31.38 33.27 39.95
N ARG A 283 -30.25 32.57 39.78
CA ARG A 283 -29.90 31.88 38.52
C ARG A 283 -30.91 30.81 38.18
N LYS A 284 -31.32 29.98 39.15
CA LYS A 284 -32.33 28.93 38.94
C LYS A 284 -33.70 29.47 38.53
N ARG A 285 -34.08 30.66 39.01
CA ARG A 285 -35.35 31.31 38.64
C ARG A 285 -35.34 31.90 37.23
N THR A 286 -34.16 32.30 36.75
CA THR A 286 -34.01 33.05 35.49
C THR A 286 -33.52 32.19 34.33
N ILE A 287 -32.69 31.19 34.59
CA ILE A 287 -32.08 30.33 33.58
C ILE A 287 -32.44 28.86 33.90
N PRO A 288 -33.54 28.36 33.32
CA PRO A 288 -33.91 26.95 33.44
C PRO A 288 -32.80 26.01 32.92
N THR A 289 -32.74 24.81 33.48
CA THR A 289 -31.88 23.75 32.91
C THR A 289 -32.30 23.45 31.47
N GLY A 290 -31.31 23.31 30.58
CA GLY A 290 -31.50 23.08 29.16
C GLY A 290 -31.56 24.36 28.32
N THR A 291 -31.64 25.55 28.94
CA THR A 291 -31.64 26.82 28.19
C THR A 291 -30.34 26.99 27.41
N GLU A 292 -30.47 27.33 26.14
CA GLU A 292 -29.35 27.65 25.25
C GLU A 292 -28.83 29.06 25.50
N GLY A 293 -27.52 29.17 25.67
CA GLY A 293 -26.79 30.41 25.84
C GLY A 293 -25.60 30.51 24.90
N ARG A 294 -25.01 31.69 24.83
CA ARG A 294 -23.83 32.00 24.03
C ARG A 294 -22.70 32.45 24.93
N VAL A 295 -21.54 31.80 24.83
CA VAL A 295 -20.35 32.21 25.58
C VAL A 295 -19.92 33.60 25.12
N ILE A 296 -19.66 34.53 26.04
CA ILE A 296 -19.20 35.89 25.76
C ILE A 296 -17.73 36.05 26.16
N LEU A 297 -17.29 35.34 27.20
CA LEU A 297 -15.93 35.41 27.72
C LEU A 297 -15.55 34.08 28.36
N VAL A 298 -14.26 33.73 28.28
CA VAL A 298 -13.65 32.57 28.94
C VAL A 298 -12.45 33.06 29.72
N TYR A 299 -12.37 32.73 31.00
CA TYR A 299 -11.27 33.12 31.86
C TYR A 299 -10.11 32.12 31.80
N GLU A 300 -8.95 32.56 32.28
CA GLU A 300 -7.76 31.71 32.39
C GLU A 300 -7.99 30.53 33.35
N ASP A 301 -8.77 30.75 34.42
CA ASP A 301 -9.14 29.76 35.44
C ASP A 301 -10.22 28.76 35.00
N GLY A 302 -10.73 28.89 33.78
CA GLY A 302 -11.73 28.00 33.20
C GLY A 302 -13.19 28.39 33.48
N ASN A 303 -13.47 29.48 34.22
CA ASN A 303 -14.82 30.01 34.29
C ASN A 303 -15.23 30.67 32.98
N VAL A 304 -16.53 30.79 32.74
CA VAL A 304 -17.06 31.35 31.49
C VAL A 304 -18.26 32.25 31.74
N ILE A 305 -18.32 33.35 31.00
CA ILE A 305 -19.48 34.25 30.97
C ILE A 305 -20.38 33.85 29.81
N VAL A 306 -21.66 33.65 30.07
CA VAL A 306 -22.65 33.20 29.07
C VAL A 306 -23.85 34.14 29.06
N GLN A 307 -24.31 34.53 27.87
CA GLN A 307 -25.55 35.24 27.64
C GLN A 307 -26.68 34.28 27.27
N PHE A 308 -27.84 34.42 27.90
CA PHE A 308 -29.05 33.66 27.58
C PHE A 308 -30.11 34.59 26.98
N PRO A 309 -30.11 34.79 25.65
CA PRO A 309 -31.01 35.74 25.00
C PRO A 309 -32.49 35.32 25.06
N SER A 310 -32.77 34.05 25.34
CA SER A 310 -34.11 33.44 25.29
C SER A 310 -34.86 33.44 26.63
N THR A 311 -34.28 33.92 27.72
CA THR A 311 -34.94 33.88 29.03
C THR A 311 -35.85 35.09 29.24
N GLU A 312 -37.14 34.83 29.52
CA GLU A 312 -38.22 35.82 29.68
C GLU A 312 -38.09 36.69 30.95
N HIS A 313 -37.36 36.23 31.97
CA HIS A 313 -37.21 36.93 33.24
C HIS A 313 -35.92 37.77 33.28
N HIS A 314 -36.09 39.09 33.37
CA HIS A 314 -35.01 40.06 33.53
C HIS A 314 -34.89 40.49 35.00
N SER A 315 -33.91 39.98 35.72
CA SER A 315 -33.56 40.58 37.01
C SER A 315 -32.12 40.26 37.43
N TRP A 316 -31.25 41.27 37.31
CA TRP A 316 -29.95 41.27 37.96
C TRP A 316 -29.61 42.69 38.44
N GLN A 317 -29.99 42.99 39.67
CA GLN A 317 -29.40 44.03 40.50
C GLN A 317 -29.30 43.45 41.92
N VAL A 318 -28.37 42.53 42.12
CA VAL A 318 -27.98 42.13 43.48
C VAL A 318 -26.94 43.13 43.94
N ASP A 319 -26.90 43.48 45.21
CA ASP A 319 -25.96 44.46 45.71
C ASP A 319 -24.48 44.02 45.57
N ASN A 320 -23.61 45.00 45.49
CA ASN A 320 -22.31 45.06 44.81
C ASN A 320 -21.14 44.13 45.25
N LYS A 321 -21.33 43.09 46.04
CA LYS A 321 -20.19 42.52 46.78
C LYS A 321 -19.37 41.42 46.10
N TYR A 322 -19.90 40.65 45.13
CA TYR A 322 -19.21 39.43 44.66
C TYR A 322 -19.14 39.18 43.14
N TRP A 323 -19.66 40.06 42.30
CA TRP A 323 -19.92 39.72 40.87
C TRP A 323 -19.30 40.72 39.88
N ARG A 324 -18.06 41.16 40.16
CA ARG A 324 -17.36 42.31 39.53
C ARG A 324 -17.38 42.35 37.99
N VAL A 325 -17.45 41.22 37.28
CA VAL A 325 -17.25 41.20 35.82
C VAL A 325 -18.55 41.14 35.02
N ALA A 326 -19.54 40.34 35.42
CA ALA A 326 -20.89 40.37 34.83
C ALA A 326 -21.51 41.78 34.97
N LYS A 327 -21.15 42.51 36.03
CA LYS A 327 -21.48 43.92 36.24
C LYS A 327 -21.14 44.82 35.07
N SER A 328 -19.98 44.62 34.45
CA SER A 328 -19.54 45.45 33.33
C SER A 328 -20.45 45.28 32.10
N TYR A 329 -20.97 44.07 31.90
CA TYR A 329 -21.93 43.77 30.83
C TYR A 329 -23.31 44.32 31.17
N TRP A 330 -23.76 44.20 32.43
CA TRP A 330 -25.03 44.77 32.88
C TRP A 330 -25.03 46.31 32.79
N SER A 331 -23.92 46.95 33.13
CA SER A 331 -23.76 48.42 33.02
C SER A 331 -23.82 48.92 31.57
N LYS A 332 -23.58 48.02 30.59
CA LYS A 332 -23.68 48.28 29.15
C LYS A 332 -25.05 47.86 28.58
N GLY A 333 -26.03 47.58 29.44
CA GLY A 333 -27.37 47.18 29.04
C GLY A 333 -27.50 45.72 28.55
N GLN A 334 -26.46 44.90 28.69
CA GLN A 334 -26.58 43.48 28.38
C GLN A 334 -27.29 42.76 29.53
N ILE A 335 -28.39 42.10 29.19
CA ILE A 335 -29.23 41.34 30.13
C ILE A 335 -28.97 39.83 30.01
N ASN A 336 -29.36 39.09 31.04
CA ASN A 336 -29.28 37.63 31.11
C ASN A 336 -27.85 37.07 30.91
N VAL A 337 -26.87 37.79 31.46
CA VAL A 337 -25.45 37.41 31.44
C VAL A 337 -25.04 36.91 32.82
N ALA A 338 -24.49 35.70 32.90
CA ALA A 338 -24.03 35.11 34.15
C ALA A 338 -22.70 34.35 33.98
N GLU A 339 -22.01 34.14 35.09
CA GLU A 339 -20.76 33.36 35.14
C GLU A 339 -21.06 31.90 35.51
N PHE A 340 -20.36 30.98 34.86
CA PHE A 340 -20.53 29.55 34.99
C PHE A 340 -19.17 28.89 35.09
N ARG A 341 -19.11 27.79 35.84
CA ARG A 341 -18.05 26.81 35.65
C ARG A 341 -18.35 25.91 34.47
N MET A 342 -17.33 25.32 33.87
CA MET A 342 -17.49 24.47 32.69
C MET A 342 -18.37 23.25 32.95
N GLU A 343 -18.34 22.69 34.15
CA GLU A 343 -19.14 21.54 34.54
C GLU A 343 -20.65 21.85 34.63
N GLU A 344 -21.00 23.14 34.72
CA GLU A 344 -22.38 23.61 34.73
C GLU A 344 -22.99 23.69 33.32
N LEU A 345 -22.19 23.48 32.27
CA LEU A 345 -22.57 23.67 30.88
C LEU A 345 -22.40 22.39 30.04
N SER A 346 -23.21 22.26 28.99
CA SER A 346 -23.08 21.32 27.86
C SER A 346 -22.98 22.14 26.60
N GLY A 347 -22.01 21.94 25.74
CA GLY A 347 -21.98 22.65 24.46
C GLY A 347 -21.05 21.96 23.49
N GLU A 348 -21.10 22.38 22.22
CA GLU A 348 -20.07 21.99 21.27
C GLU A 348 -18.72 22.46 21.80
N GLN A 349 -17.87 21.50 22.15
CA GLN A 349 -16.51 21.78 22.58
C GLN A 349 -15.78 22.47 21.44
N SER A 350 -14.91 23.44 21.75
CA SER A 350 -14.10 24.19 20.76
C SER A 350 -13.40 23.26 19.77
N ILE A 351 -12.88 22.14 20.27
CA ILE A 351 -12.23 21.08 19.50
C ILE A 351 -13.15 20.51 18.41
N TYR A 352 -14.47 20.39 18.63
CA TYR A 352 -15.40 19.82 17.64
C TYR A 352 -15.67 20.78 16.46
N ILE A 353 -15.76 22.09 16.73
CA ILE A 353 -15.93 23.11 15.69
C ILE A 353 -14.64 23.22 14.85
N GLU A 354 -13.49 23.19 15.51
CA GLU A 354 -12.18 23.27 14.88
C GLU A 354 -11.88 22.02 14.03
N LYS A 355 -12.25 20.85 14.53
CA LYS A 355 -12.24 19.58 13.80
C LYS A 355 -13.05 19.65 12.50
N ASN A 356 -14.28 20.20 12.56
CA ASN A 356 -15.10 20.37 11.36
C ASN A 356 -14.50 21.38 10.38
N ARG A 357 -13.85 22.44 10.88
CA ARG A 357 -13.15 23.43 10.06
C ARG A 357 -11.93 22.84 9.36
N LEU A 358 -11.11 22.05 10.07
CA LEU A 358 -9.98 21.32 9.49
C LEU A 358 -10.45 20.34 8.41
N LYS A 359 -11.55 19.62 8.67
CA LYS A 359 -12.16 18.73 7.68
C LYS A 359 -12.56 19.47 6.41
N GLU A 360 -13.16 20.65 6.54
CA GLU A 360 -13.57 21.47 5.40
C GLU A 360 -12.38 22.07 4.64
N GLU A 361 -11.35 22.51 5.34
CA GLU A 361 -10.11 22.99 4.72
C GLU A 361 -9.35 21.87 3.99
N ALA A 362 -9.25 20.68 4.58
CA ALA A 362 -8.69 19.49 3.94
C ALA A 362 -9.46 19.12 2.67
N ARG A 363 -10.80 19.18 2.70
CA ARG A 363 -11.65 18.98 1.50
C ARG A 363 -11.36 20.02 0.43
N ASN A 364 -11.24 21.30 0.80
CA ASN A 364 -10.96 22.38 -0.15
C ASN A 364 -9.58 22.21 -0.80
N ILE A 365 -8.57 21.83 -0.02
CA ILE A 365 -7.23 21.52 -0.52
C ILE A 365 -7.29 20.32 -1.48
N MET A 366 -7.96 19.24 -1.10
CA MET A 366 -8.13 18.07 -1.96
C MET A 366 -8.90 18.39 -3.25
N ALA A 367 -9.96 19.20 -3.18
CA ALA A 367 -10.73 19.62 -4.35
C ALA A 367 -9.88 20.46 -5.32
N ASN A 368 -9.07 21.37 -4.79
CA ASN A 368 -8.12 22.17 -5.56
C ASN A 368 -7.04 21.30 -6.21
N PHE A 369 -6.49 20.32 -5.48
CA PHE A 369 -5.56 19.34 -6.06
C PHE A 369 -6.19 18.56 -7.20
N LYS A 370 -7.43 18.07 -7.02
CA LYS A 370 -8.16 17.34 -8.07
C LYS A 370 -8.39 18.19 -9.31
N ALA A 371 -8.76 19.46 -9.13
CA ALA A 371 -9.06 20.40 -10.21
C ALA A 371 -7.81 20.90 -10.96
N TYR A 372 -6.62 20.83 -10.35
CA TYR A 372 -5.38 21.21 -11.00
C TYR A 372 -5.01 20.21 -12.10
N ARG A 373 -4.85 20.73 -13.33
CA ARG A 373 -4.42 20.02 -14.55
C ARG A 373 -3.01 20.43 -14.93
#